data_AF-D4MK66-F1
#
_entry.id   AF-D4MK66-F1
#
_cell.length_a   1.000
_cell.length_b   1.000
_cell.length_c   1.000
_cell.angle_alpha   90.00
_cell.angle_beta   90.00
_cell.angle_gamma   90.00
#
_symmetry.space_group_name_H-M   'P 1'
#
loop_
_entity.id
_entity.type
_entity.pdbx_description
1 polymer ?
#
loop_
_entity_poly.entity_id
_entity_poly.type
_entity_poly.pdbx_seq_one_letter_code
_entity_poly.pdbx_strand_id
1 'polypeptide(L)'
;MYEIENASGMKCDGIINNTNLGRETDRNIVLGSVAYADEVCREAGLPLVAVTAEAGYLDGIDKAYPVNIYVKKLWEEFGDEAEK
;
A
#
# COMPACT_ATOMS: atom_id res chain seq x y z
N MET A 1 15.20 -4.72 8.69
CA MET A 1 14.27 -5.15 9.77
C MET A 1 14.79 -4.87 11.17
N TYR A 2 16.05 -5.19 11.51
CA TYR A 2 16.62 -4.94 12.84
C TYR A 2 16.32 -3.56 13.46
N GLU A 3 16.47 -2.47 12.70
CA GLU A 3 16.19 -1.12 13.20
C GLU A 3 14.70 -0.93 13.58
N ILE A 4 13.78 -1.44 12.76
CA ILE A 4 12.33 -1.38 13.00
C ILE A 4 11.98 -2.20 14.24
N GLU A 5 12.51 -3.43 14.35
CA GLU A 5 12.27 -4.29 15.51
C GLU A 5 12.79 -3.66 16.80
N ASN A 6 13.98 -3.05 16.75
CA ASN A 6 14.60 -2.42 17.91
C ASN A 6 13.85 -1.14 18.35
N ALA A 7 13.35 -0.35 17.39
CA ALA A 7 12.59 0.86 17.70
C ALA A 7 11.16 0.56 18.18
N SER A 8 10.51 -0.47 17.62
CA SER A 8 9.13 -0.83 17.94
C SER A 8 8.99 -1.80 19.13
N GLY A 9 10.03 -2.57 19.44
CA GLY A 9 9.95 -3.67 20.41
C GLY A 9 9.17 -4.90 19.90
N MET A 10 8.87 -4.96 18.61
CA MET A 10 8.08 -6.03 17.99
C MET A 10 8.90 -6.78 16.94
N LYS A 11 8.60 -8.07 16.75
CA LYS A 11 9.14 -8.84 15.64
C LYS A 11 8.40 -8.52 14.34
N CYS A 12 9.14 -8.52 13.24
CA CYS A 12 8.56 -8.39 11.91
C CYS A 12 8.34 -9.79 11.33
N ASP A 13 7.07 -10.17 11.13
CA ASP A 13 6.72 -11.52 10.63
C ASP A 13 6.27 -11.52 9.16
N GLY A 14 6.08 -10.35 8.56
CA GLY A 14 5.60 -10.23 7.20
C GLY A 14 5.46 -8.78 6.75
N ILE A 15 5.28 -8.61 5.44
CA ILE A 15 5.14 -7.31 4.79
C ILE A 15 3.75 -7.22 4.15
N ILE A 16 3.13 -6.06 4.27
CA ILE A 16 1.91 -5.72 3.56
C ILE A 16 2.26 -4.61 2.58
N ASN A 17 2.03 -4.85 1.29
CA ASN A 17 2.18 -3.83 0.27
C ASN A 17 0.93 -2.96 0.24
N ASN A 18 1.03 -1.76 0.79
CA ASN A 18 0.00 -0.74 0.70
C ASN A 18 0.43 0.36 -0.27
N THR A 19 0.17 0.12 -1.56
CA THR A 19 0.37 1.13 -2.60
C THR A 19 -0.80 2.09 -2.57
N ASN A 20 -0.66 3.21 -1.88
CA ASN A 20 -1.72 4.22 -1.74
C ASN A 20 -1.14 5.64 -1.81
N LEU A 21 -1.44 6.31 -2.93
CA LEU A 21 -1.23 7.74 -3.23
C LEU A 21 -2.59 8.46 -3.34
N GLY A 22 -3.64 7.91 -2.75
CA GLY A 22 -4.97 8.48 -2.83
C GLY A 22 -5.58 8.38 -4.23
N ARG A 23 -6.06 9.51 -4.79
CA ARG A 23 -6.75 9.52 -6.10
C ARG A 23 -5.82 9.22 -7.27
N GLU A 24 -4.51 9.39 -7.07
CA GLU A 24 -3.52 9.06 -8.09
C GLU A 24 -3.23 7.56 -8.18
N THR A 25 -3.66 6.77 -7.20
CA THR A 25 -3.53 5.30 -7.29
C THR A 25 -4.62 4.73 -8.17
N ASP A 26 -4.17 4.09 -9.26
CA ASP A 26 -5.01 3.30 -10.14
C ASP A 26 -4.59 1.82 -10.14
N ARG A 27 -5.34 1.00 -10.88
CA ARG A 27 -5.06 -0.43 -11.06
C ARG A 27 -3.65 -0.72 -11.58
N ASN A 28 -3.12 0.11 -12.49
CA ASN A 28 -1.81 -0.14 -13.09
C ASN A 28 -0.69 0.10 -12.09
N ILE A 29 -0.83 1.13 -11.24
CA ILE A 29 0.13 1.43 -10.18
C ILE A 29 0.14 0.31 -9.14
N VAL A 30 -1.04 -0.19 -8.72
CA VAL A 30 -1.13 -1.30 -7.76
C VAL A 30 -0.54 -2.59 -8.37
N LEU A 31 -0.86 -2.91 -9.61
CA LEU A 31 -0.30 -4.09 -10.28
C LEU A 31 1.22 -3.97 -10.48
N GLY A 32 1.69 -2.79 -10.87
CA GLY A 32 3.11 -2.52 -11.09
C GLY A 32 3.95 -2.55 -9.82
N SER A 33 3.35 -2.36 -8.64
CA SER A 33 4.07 -2.39 -7.37
C SER A 33 4.33 -3.80 -6.83
N VAL A 34 3.64 -4.82 -7.33
CA VAL A 34 3.77 -6.20 -6.82
C VAL A 34 5.20 -6.71 -6.93
N ALA A 35 5.85 -6.52 -8.09
CA ALA A 35 7.23 -6.95 -8.30
C ALA A 35 8.23 -6.25 -7.34
N TYR A 36 7.98 -4.97 -7.05
CA TYR A 36 8.77 -4.24 -6.06
C TYR A 36 8.55 -4.78 -4.66
N ALA A 37 7.31 -5.09 -4.28
CA ALA A 37 7.00 -5.67 -2.98
C ALA A 37 7.65 -7.05 -2.78
N ASP A 38 7.67 -7.89 -3.82
CA ASP A 38 8.34 -9.19 -3.79
C ASP A 38 9.85 -9.04 -3.56
N GLU A 39 10.49 -8.08 -4.21
CA GLU A 39 11.92 -7.80 -4.03
C GLU A 39 12.21 -7.30 -2.61
N VAL A 40 11.38 -6.42 -2.07
CA VAL A 40 11.50 -5.95 -0.68
C VAL A 40 11.34 -7.11 0.30
N CYS A 41 10.38 -8.01 0.07
CA CYS A 41 10.18 -9.22 0.87
C CYS A 41 11.40 -10.14 0.84
N ARG A 42 11.98 -10.35 -0.35
CA ARG A 42 13.18 -11.16 -0.55
C ARG A 42 14.38 -10.59 0.22
N GLU A 43 14.63 -9.30 0.10
CA GLU A 43 15.72 -8.61 0.79
C GLU A 43 15.51 -8.55 2.31
N ALA A 44 14.25 -8.43 2.76
CA ALA A 44 13.92 -8.43 4.18
C ALA A 44 13.92 -9.84 4.81
N GLY A 45 13.88 -10.90 4.00
CA GLY A 45 13.70 -12.28 4.47
C GLY A 45 12.31 -12.52 5.09
N LEU A 46 11.30 -11.76 4.68
CA LEU A 46 9.93 -11.81 5.21
C LEU A 46 8.93 -12.12 4.10
N PRO A 47 7.82 -12.82 4.39
CA PRO A 47 6.79 -13.09 3.39
C PRO A 47 5.97 -11.84 3.05
N LEU A 48 5.58 -11.71 1.78
CA LEU A 48 4.46 -10.85 1.40
C LEU A 48 3.18 -11.46 1.94
N VAL A 49 2.47 -10.74 2.80
CA VAL A 49 1.22 -11.20 3.44
C VAL A 49 0.00 -10.75 2.64
N ALA A 50 0.02 -9.51 2.16
CA ALA A 50 -1.11 -8.94 1.44
C ALA A 50 -0.66 -7.80 0.50
N VAL A 51 -1.42 -7.62 -0.58
CA VAL A 51 -1.43 -6.41 -1.39
C VAL A 51 -2.77 -5.71 -1.15
N THR A 52 -2.72 -4.50 -0.60
CA THR A 52 -3.92 -3.75 -0.22
C THR A 52 -4.21 -2.62 -1.20
N ALA A 53 -5.44 -2.56 -1.67
CA ALA A 53 -5.98 -1.45 -2.45
C ALA A 53 -7.52 -1.47 -2.40
N GLU A 54 -8.16 -0.47 -3.02
CA GLU A 54 -9.61 -0.55 -3.28
C GLU A 54 -9.93 -1.77 -4.15
N ALA A 55 -11.09 -2.40 -3.91
CA ALA A 55 -11.43 -3.69 -4.52
C ALA A 55 -11.35 -3.70 -6.07
N GLY A 56 -11.67 -2.57 -6.72
CA GLY A 56 -11.61 -2.42 -8.17
C GLY A 56 -10.19 -2.50 -8.77
N TYR A 57 -9.14 -2.36 -7.95
CA TYR A 57 -7.75 -2.33 -8.40
C TYR A 57 -7.00 -3.65 -8.17
N LEU A 58 -7.62 -4.63 -7.54
CA LEU A 58 -6.97 -5.87 -7.10
C LEU A 58 -7.14 -7.06 -8.05
N ASP A 59 -7.87 -6.89 -9.15
CA ASP A 59 -8.09 -7.95 -10.12
C ASP A 59 -6.76 -8.48 -10.71
N GLY A 60 -6.53 -9.79 -10.58
CA GLY A 60 -5.32 -10.48 -11.04
C GLY A 60 -4.11 -10.41 -10.09
N ILE A 61 -4.28 -9.90 -8.87
CA ILE A 61 -3.20 -9.82 -7.87
C ILE A 61 -3.32 -10.99 -6.86
N ASP A 62 -2.22 -11.71 -6.65
CA ASP A 62 -2.14 -12.72 -5.58
C ASP A 62 -2.09 -12.06 -4.20
N LYS A 63 -2.66 -12.71 -3.19
CA LYS A 63 -2.81 -12.16 -1.82
C LYS A 63 -3.50 -10.79 -1.79
N ALA A 64 -4.42 -10.56 -2.74
CA ALA A 64 -5.26 -9.39 -2.77
C ALA A 64 -6.06 -9.24 -1.46
N TYR A 65 -5.98 -8.05 -0.87
CA TYR A 65 -6.71 -7.72 0.34
C TYR A 65 -7.46 -6.39 0.15
N PRO A 66 -8.77 -6.41 -0.15
CA PRO A 66 -9.53 -5.19 -0.39
C PRO A 66 -9.66 -4.35 0.89
N VAL A 67 -9.48 -3.04 0.77
CA VAL A 67 -9.61 -2.09 1.88
C VAL A 67 -10.58 -0.96 1.56
N ASN A 68 -11.22 -0.42 2.61
CA ASN A 68 -12.04 0.78 2.54
C ASN A 68 -11.26 1.97 3.09
N ILE A 69 -11.22 3.08 2.36
CA ILE A 69 -10.55 4.31 2.78
C ILE A 69 -11.60 5.25 3.40
N TYR A 70 -11.46 5.51 4.71
CA TYR A 70 -12.38 6.40 5.45
C TYR A 70 -11.81 7.80 5.71
N VAL A 71 -10.54 8.04 5.39
CA VAL A 71 -9.91 9.32 5.67
C VAL A 71 -10.48 10.40 4.75
N LYS A 72 -10.94 11.52 5.33
CA LYS A 72 -11.22 12.72 4.57
C LYS A 72 -9.91 13.41 4.24
N LYS A 73 -9.58 13.50 2.96
CA LYS A 73 -8.39 14.20 2.50
C LYS A 73 -8.70 15.68 2.42
N LEU A 74 -8.28 16.43 3.43
CA LEU A 74 -8.53 17.88 3.54
C LEU A 74 -8.12 18.63 2.26
N TRP A 75 -7.04 18.22 1.59
CA TRP A 75 -6.56 18.83 0.35
C TRP A 75 -7.41 18.53 -0.89
N GLU A 76 -8.30 17.54 -0.86
CA GLU A 76 -9.26 17.30 -1.95
C GLU A 76 -10.49 18.23 -1.85
N GLU A 77 -10.74 18.84 -0.68
CA GLU A 77 -11.84 19.80 -0.47
C GLU A 77 -11.44 21.23 -0.89
N PHE A 78 -10.16 21.59 -0.86
CA PHE A 78 -9.67 22.94 -1.25
C PHE A 78 -9.27 23.06 -2.74
N GLY A 79 -9.19 21.96 -3.48
CA GLY A 79 -8.77 21.96 -4.90
C GLY A 79 -9.75 22.66 -5.84
N ASP A 80 -11.05 22.66 -5.50
CA ASP A 80 -12.11 23.27 -6.33
C ASP A 80 -12.28 24.78 -6.08
N GLU A 81 -11.68 25.33 -5.01
CA GLU A 81 -11.72 26.76 -4.69
C GLU A 81 -10.52 27.55 -5.23
N ALA A 82 -9.42 26.86 -5.58
CA ALA A 82 -8.22 27.49 -6.15
C ALA A 82 -8.32 27.75 -7.67
N GLU A 83 -9.38 27.26 -8.34
CA GLU A 83 -9.67 27.51 -9.76
C GLU A 83 -10.79 28.53 -10.02
N LYS A 84 -11.29 29.23 -8.99
CA LYS A 84 -12.23 30.36 -9.11
C LYS A 84 -11.57 31.71 -8.84
#